data_AF-A0A4S4CCJ3-F1
#
_entry.id   AF-A0A4S4CCJ3-F1
#
_cell.length_a   1.000
_cell.length_b   1.000
_cell.length_c   1.000
_cell.angle_alpha   90.00
_cell.angle_beta   90.00
_cell.angle_gamma   90.00
#
_symmetry.space_group_name_H-M   'P 1'
#
loop_
_entity.id
_entity.type
_entity.pdbx_description
1 polymer ?
#
loop_
_entity_poly.entity_id
_entity_poly.type
_entity_poly.pdbx_seq_one_letter_code
_entity_poly.pdbx_strand_id
1 'polypeptide(L)'
;MTIGSRKISAASTAFRLDFLRNRPRPPDELFPGRYRRDDPVAFHAEVIVCPAWEVARMPPDQQPMLDMCLPATELANLSLSRDAGVRRAVAAHPNTSAFILGTLAAEFPAQVLRNPALPLLRLAQPGLVLRWPVIALLALIRQADAPDWLLRQVQAHRSVEVQVALASHPRLPKALADVLSVHPAWLVRARIAARPELPADLLRRLLHDPDDSVRLAVASRPGLGTAERASLGRDPSRFVQQTLRQTRYAAVDT
;
A
#
# COMPACT_ATOMS: atom_id res chain seq x y z
N MET A 1 37.08 -13.31 26.48
CA MET A 1 36.63 -12.43 25.37
C MET A 1 36.25 -13.33 24.19
N THR A 2 34.96 -13.56 23.97
CA THR A 2 34.47 -14.25 22.77
C THR A 2 33.17 -13.57 22.36
N ILE A 3 33.21 -12.82 21.25
CA ILE A 3 32.06 -12.12 20.69
C ILE A 3 31.18 -13.18 20.01
N GLY A 4 29.96 -13.35 20.53
CA GLY A 4 28.97 -14.29 20.01
C GLY A 4 28.45 -13.87 18.64
N SER A 5 28.73 -14.70 17.63
CA SER A 5 28.12 -14.64 16.31
C SER A 5 26.60 -14.81 16.41
N ARG A 6 25.85 -13.72 16.20
CA ARG A 6 24.38 -13.77 16.09
C ARG A 6 24.00 -14.56 14.84
N LYS A 7 23.51 -15.78 15.04
CA LYS A 7 22.84 -16.58 13.99
C LYS A 7 21.61 -15.81 13.51
N ILE A 8 21.64 -15.32 12.27
CA ILE A 8 20.46 -14.78 11.60
C ILE A 8 19.68 -15.99 11.04
N SER A 9 18.46 -16.19 11.54
CA SER A 9 17.57 -17.29 11.15
C SER A 9 17.14 -17.19 9.67
N ALA A 10 17.05 -18.34 8.98
CA ALA A 10 16.60 -18.46 7.59
C ALA A 10 15.21 -17.84 7.32
N ALA A 11 14.37 -17.70 8.35
CA ALA A 11 13.07 -17.02 8.27
C ALA A 11 13.19 -15.52 7.96
N SER A 12 14.25 -14.85 8.45
CA SER A 12 14.51 -13.44 8.15
C SER A 12 14.92 -13.23 6.69
N THR A 13 15.53 -14.25 6.08
CA THR A 13 16.01 -14.23 4.69
C THR A 13 14.88 -14.48 3.69
N ALA A 14 13.99 -15.45 3.95
CA ALA A 14 12.80 -15.69 3.12
C ALA A 14 11.90 -14.44 3.06
N PHE A 15 11.69 -13.80 4.22
CA PHE A 15 10.95 -12.55 4.33
C PHE A 15 11.54 -11.40 3.50
N ARG A 16 12.87 -11.28 3.44
CA ARG A 16 13.57 -10.25 2.65
C ARG A 16 13.42 -10.45 1.14
N LEU A 17 13.44 -11.70 0.67
CA LEU A 17 13.31 -12.02 -0.75
C LEU A 17 11.87 -11.94 -1.26
N ASP A 18 10.88 -12.37 -0.47
CA ASP A 18 9.46 -12.23 -0.84
C ASP A 18 9.01 -10.76 -0.84
N PHE A 19 9.58 -9.94 0.05
CA PHE A 19 9.33 -8.50 0.09
C PHE A 19 9.74 -7.80 -1.22
N LEU A 20 10.86 -8.20 -1.84
CA LEU A 20 11.34 -7.62 -3.10
C LEU A 20 10.54 -8.07 -4.33
N ARG A 21 9.82 -9.20 -4.24
CA ARG A 21 9.01 -9.76 -5.34
C ARG A 21 7.61 -9.16 -5.45
N ASN A 22 7.28 -8.17 -4.62
CA ASN A 22 6.00 -7.45 -4.63
C ASN A 22 4.76 -8.38 -4.57
N ARG A 23 4.90 -9.58 -3.97
CA ARG A 23 3.74 -10.43 -3.69
C ARG A 23 2.96 -9.82 -2.52
N PRO A 24 1.63 -9.65 -2.63
CA PRO A 24 0.82 -9.22 -1.49
C PRO A 24 0.95 -10.27 -0.38
N ARG A 25 1.21 -9.82 0.86
CA ARG A 25 1.16 -10.74 2.00
C ARG A 25 -0.29 -11.11 2.29
N PRO A 26 -0.58 -12.37 2.64
CA PRO A 26 -1.84 -12.70 3.26
C PRO A 26 -1.96 -11.97 4.62
N PRO A 27 -3.16 -11.58 5.06
CA PRO A 27 -3.38 -10.76 6.25
C PRO A 27 -2.78 -11.31 7.55
N ASP A 28 -2.60 -12.64 7.64
CA ASP A 28 -2.30 -13.36 8.87
C ASP A 28 -0.83 -13.29 9.32
N GLU A 29 0.08 -12.80 8.47
CA GLU A 29 1.53 -12.78 8.75
C GLU A 29 2.07 -11.44 9.23
N LEU A 30 1.21 -10.44 9.42
CA LEU A 30 1.64 -9.13 9.92
C LEU A 30 1.86 -9.10 11.44
N PHE A 31 1.26 -10.03 12.21
CA PHE A 31 1.40 -10.09 13.67
C PHE A 31 1.16 -11.51 14.24
N PRO A 32 2.18 -12.24 14.74
CA PRO A 32 1.95 -13.51 15.42
C PRO A 32 1.53 -13.21 16.87
N GLY A 33 0.22 -13.20 17.16
CA GLY A 33 -0.25 -12.91 18.51
C GLY A 33 -1.77 -12.96 18.74
N ARG A 34 -2.29 -14.18 18.95
CA ARG A 34 -3.49 -14.55 19.74
C ARG A 34 -4.81 -13.78 19.52
N TYR A 35 -5.65 -14.33 18.64
CA TYR A 35 -7.09 -14.43 18.95
C TYR A 35 -7.42 -15.89 19.23
N ARG A 36 -7.79 -16.20 20.47
CA ARG A 36 -8.43 -17.47 20.82
C ARG A 36 -9.77 -17.51 20.10
N ARG A 37 -9.94 -18.49 19.21
CA ARG A 37 -11.26 -19.03 18.87
C ARG A 37 -11.80 -19.63 20.16
N ASP A 38 -12.92 -19.12 20.66
CA ASP A 38 -13.92 -19.78 21.50
C ASP A 38 -14.69 -18.70 22.28
N ASP A 39 -15.82 -18.24 21.73
CA ASP A 39 -17.05 -18.07 22.53
C ASP A 39 -18.29 -17.88 21.62
N PRO A 40 -19.40 -18.62 21.86
CA PRO A 40 -20.60 -18.61 21.04
C PRO A 40 -21.71 -17.74 21.67
N VAL A 41 -22.35 -16.86 20.89
CA VAL A 41 -23.72 -16.45 21.20
C VAL A 41 -24.51 -16.35 19.91
N ALA A 42 -25.35 -17.36 19.70
CA ALA A 42 -26.42 -17.36 18.74
C ALA A 42 -27.48 -16.32 19.15
N PHE A 43 -27.97 -15.54 18.18
CA PHE A 43 -29.28 -14.92 18.27
C PHE A 43 -30.02 -15.14 16.96
N HIS A 44 -31.11 -15.89 17.05
CA HIS A 44 -32.10 -16.11 16.01
C HIS A 44 -32.92 -14.84 15.78
N ALA A 45 -33.17 -14.52 14.51
CA ALA A 45 -34.40 -13.87 14.08
C ALA A 45 -34.66 -14.26 12.62
N GLU A 46 -35.67 -15.11 12.42
CA GLU A 46 -36.29 -15.42 11.14
C GLU A 46 -37.31 -14.33 10.73
N VAL A 47 -37.66 -14.37 9.43
CA VAL A 47 -38.77 -13.71 8.72
C VAL A 47 -38.49 -12.24 8.33
N ILE A 48 -38.37 -11.83 7.06
CA ILE A 48 -39.21 -12.08 5.88
C ILE A 48 -38.35 -12.36 4.63
N VAL A 49 -38.82 -13.30 3.81
CA VAL A 49 -38.26 -13.76 2.53
C VAL A 49 -38.59 -12.78 1.40
N CYS A 50 -37.55 -12.25 0.75
CA CYS A 50 -37.54 -11.89 -0.68
C CYS A 50 -36.25 -12.50 -1.28
N PRO A 51 -36.29 -13.22 -2.42
CA PRO A 51 -35.18 -14.07 -2.83
C PRO A 51 -33.99 -13.26 -3.39
N ALA A 52 -32.80 -13.78 -3.08
CA ALA A 52 -31.51 -13.11 -3.11
C ALA A 52 -30.69 -13.31 -4.40
N TRP A 53 -31.30 -13.37 -5.59
CA TRP A 53 -30.57 -13.76 -6.81
C TRP A 53 -30.65 -12.82 -8.02
N GLU A 54 -31.35 -11.68 -7.96
CA GLU A 54 -31.44 -10.77 -9.12
C GLU A 54 -30.41 -9.61 -9.12
N VAL A 55 -29.40 -9.66 -8.24
CA VAL A 55 -28.33 -8.62 -8.18
C VAL A 55 -26.95 -9.22 -8.52
N ALA A 56 -26.87 -10.52 -8.81
CA ALA A 56 -25.63 -11.20 -9.15
C ALA A 56 -25.39 -11.25 -10.68
N ARG A 57 -25.37 -10.07 -11.32
CA ARG A 57 -24.71 -9.72 -12.59
C ARG A 57 -25.23 -8.35 -13.08
N MET A 58 -25.00 -7.29 -12.32
CA MET A 58 -25.26 -5.94 -12.85
C MET A 58 -23.99 -5.37 -13.52
N PRO A 59 -24.06 -5.03 -14.82
CA PRO A 59 -22.96 -4.38 -15.52
C PRO A 59 -22.70 -2.99 -14.88
N PRO A 60 -21.52 -2.38 -15.08
CA PRO A 60 -21.09 -1.14 -14.38
C PRO A 60 -22.06 0.06 -14.49
N ASP A 61 -22.97 -0.03 -15.43
CA ASP A 61 -24.08 0.86 -15.83
C ASP A 61 -25.33 0.77 -14.94
N GLN A 62 -25.45 -0.22 -14.05
CA GLN A 62 -26.57 -0.32 -13.09
C GLN A 62 -26.08 -0.27 -11.64
N GLN A 63 -25.53 0.87 -11.24
CA GLN A 63 -25.23 1.16 -9.83
C GLN A 63 -26.55 1.52 -9.12
N PRO A 64 -26.80 1.08 -7.86
CA PRO A 64 -27.96 1.53 -7.13
C PRO A 64 -27.89 3.07 -7.02
N MET A 65 -28.80 3.74 -7.73
CA MET A 65 -28.79 5.19 -7.83
C MET A 65 -29.50 5.74 -6.60
N LEU A 66 -28.70 6.08 -5.58
CA LEU A 66 -29.19 6.75 -4.38
C LEU A 66 -29.66 8.16 -4.76
N ASP A 67 -30.81 8.57 -4.20
CA ASP A 67 -31.35 9.91 -4.41
C ASP A 67 -30.34 10.98 -3.93
N MET A 68 -30.01 11.92 -4.82
CA MET A 68 -29.04 12.99 -4.58
C MET A 68 -29.40 13.88 -3.38
N CYS A 69 -30.69 13.94 -3.02
CA CYS A 69 -31.19 14.69 -1.88
C CYS A 69 -31.09 13.92 -0.55
N LEU A 70 -30.58 12.68 -0.55
CA LEU A 70 -30.44 11.90 0.69
C LEU A 70 -29.56 12.63 1.71
N PRO A 71 -30.03 12.80 2.95
CA PRO A 71 -29.28 13.48 3.98
C PRO A 71 -28.10 12.62 4.45
N ALA A 72 -27.06 13.30 4.96
CA ALA A 72 -25.85 12.64 5.45
C ALA A 72 -26.10 11.61 6.55
N THR A 73 -27.15 11.80 7.36
CA THR A 73 -27.57 10.86 8.42
C THR A 73 -28.07 9.54 7.84
N GLU A 74 -28.86 9.57 6.77
CA GLU A 74 -29.37 8.36 6.14
C GLU A 74 -28.26 7.62 5.39
N LEU A 75 -27.34 8.36 4.77
CA LEU A 75 -26.13 7.78 4.17
C LEU A 75 -25.24 7.09 5.22
N ALA A 76 -25.20 7.59 6.45
CA ALA A 76 -24.49 6.92 7.54
C ALA A 76 -25.13 5.56 7.88
N ASN A 77 -26.47 5.46 7.91
CA ASN A 77 -27.17 4.20 8.10
C ASN A 77 -26.89 3.23 6.94
N LEU A 78 -26.99 3.72 5.70
CA LEU A 78 -26.73 2.93 4.49
C LEU A 78 -25.28 2.45 4.39
N SER A 79 -24.33 3.15 5.02
CA SER A 79 -22.92 2.72 5.09
C SER A 79 -22.73 1.41 5.86
N LEU A 80 -23.68 1.03 6.72
CA LEU A 80 -23.70 -0.23 7.48
C LEU A 80 -24.48 -1.34 6.77
N SER A 81 -25.04 -1.08 5.59
CA SER A 81 -25.77 -2.07 4.82
C SER A 81 -24.91 -3.31 4.57
N ARG A 82 -25.52 -4.50 4.58
CA ARG A 82 -24.83 -5.75 4.19
C ARG A 82 -24.48 -5.77 2.70
N ASP A 83 -25.21 -5.00 1.89
CA ASP A 83 -25.00 -4.89 0.45
C ASP A 83 -23.81 -3.98 0.12
N ALA A 84 -22.77 -4.56 -0.48
CA ALA A 84 -21.60 -3.82 -0.95
C ALA A 84 -21.94 -2.81 -2.07
N GLY A 85 -22.95 -3.07 -2.88
CA GLY A 85 -23.45 -2.16 -3.91
C GLY A 85 -23.99 -0.86 -3.31
N VAL A 86 -24.77 -0.96 -2.23
CA VAL A 86 -25.28 0.19 -1.48
C VAL A 86 -24.14 0.96 -0.83
N ARG A 87 -23.22 0.29 -0.11
CA ARG A 87 -22.06 0.96 0.51
C ARG A 87 -21.17 1.67 -0.52
N ARG A 88 -20.99 1.08 -1.70
CA ARG A 88 -20.27 1.69 -2.83
C ARG A 88 -20.97 2.96 -3.33
N ALA A 89 -22.30 2.94 -3.44
CA ALA A 89 -23.07 4.12 -3.82
C ALA A 89 -22.97 5.23 -2.76
N VAL A 90 -23.00 4.88 -1.47
CA VAL A 90 -22.73 5.83 -0.38
C VAL A 90 -21.33 6.45 -0.54
N ALA A 91 -20.29 5.65 -0.83
CA ALA A 91 -18.94 6.18 -1.02
C ALA A 91 -18.81 7.17 -2.20
N ALA A 92 -19.67 7.05 -3.22
CA ALA A 92 -19.71 7.94 -4.38
C ALA A 92 -20.63 9.16 -4.19
N HIS A 93 -21.50 9.15 -3.16
CA HIS A 93 -22.57 10.13 -3.02
C HIS A 93 -22.05 11.51 -2.54
N PRO A 94 -22.53 12.64 -3.11
CA PRO A 94 -22.06 13.99 -2.78
C PRO A 94 -22.32 14.41 -1.33
N ASN A 95 -23.39 13.93 -0.71
CA ASN A 95 -23.71 14.30 0.68
C ASN A 95 -23.02 13.41 1.74
N THR A 96 -22.13 12.50 1.33
CA THR A 96 -21.46 11.60 2.27
C THR A 96 -20.45 12.35 3.11
N SER A 97 -20.56 12.20 4.44
CA SER A 97 -19.71 12.92 5.38
C SER A 97 -18.26 12.45 5.33
N ALA A 98 -17.34 13.33 5.72
CA ALA A 98 -15.90 13.04 5.74
C ALA A 98 -15.52 11.85 6.63
N PHE A 99 -16.29 11.60 7.69
CA PHE A 99 -16.09 10.44 8.57
C PHE A 99 -16.45 9.14 7.84
N ILE A 100 -17.64 9.08 7.22
CA ILE A 100 -18.09 7.89 6.49
C ILE A 100 -17.19 7.61 5.27
N LEU A 101 -16.73 8.65 4.56
CA LEU A 101 -15.74 8.49 3.50
C LEU A 101 -14.44 7.84 4.02
N GLY A 102 -13.96 8.25 5.20
CA GLY A 102 -12.79 7.65 5.82
C GLY A 102 -12.99 6.18 6.19
N THR A 103 -14.19 5.81 6.66
CA THR A 103 -14.54 4.42 6.99
C THR A 103 -14.63 3.55 5.73
N LEU A 104 -15.25 4.07 4.66
CA LEU A 104 -15.45 3.32 3.41
C LEU A 104 -14.23 3.30 2.49
N ALA A 105 -13.25 4.18 2.70
CA ALA A 105 -12.06 4.28 1.85
C ALA A 105 -11.22 3.00 1.80
N ALA A 106 -11.27 2.15 2.82
CA ALA A 106 -10.59 0.86 2.80
C ALA A 106 -11.23 -0.12 1.81
N GLU A 107 -12.55 -0.06 1.66
CA GLU A 107 -13.34 -0.96 0.80
C GLU A 107 -13.53 -0.38 -0.62
N PHE A 108 -13.80 0.92 -0.72
CA PHE A 108 -14.13 1.62 -1.95
C PHE A 108 -13.21 2.83 -2.21
N PRO A 109 -11.87 2.65 -2.25
CA PRO A 109 -10.93 3.75 -2.41
C PRO A 109 -11.12 4.52 -3.72
N ALA A 110 -11.46 3.82 -4.81
CA ALA A 110 -11.72 4.42 -6.12
C ALA A 110 -12.94 5.36 -6.12
N GLN A 111 -13.99 5.01 -5.37
CA GLN A 111 -15.19 5.84 -5.23
C GLN A 111 -14.92 7.04 -4.32
N VAL A 112 -14.22 6.83 -3.20
CA VAL A 112 -13.86 7.93 -2.29
C VAL A 112 -12.98 8.97 -3.00
N LEU A 113 -11.97 8.55 -3.76
CA LEU A 113 -11.11 9.47 -4.52
C LEU A 113 -11.87 10.28 -5.58
N ARG A 114 -12.91 9.68 -6.17
CA ARG A 114 -13.78 10.32 -7.17
C ARG A 114 -14.98 11.05 -6.55
N ASN A 115 -15.12 11.03 -5.22
CA ASN A 115 -16.28 11.61 -4.57
C ASN A 115 -16.32 13.15 -4.78
N PRO A 116 -17.43 13.70 -5.27
CA PRO A 116 -17.52 15.13 -5.62
C PRO A 116 -17.41 16.08 -4.41
N ALA A 117 -17.67 15.61 -3.18
CA ALA A 117 -17.47 16.42 -1.98
C ALA A 117 -16.02 16.45 -1.48
N LEU A 118 -15.18 15.49 -1.86
CA LEU A 118 -13.82 15.39 -1.36
C LEU A 118 -12.98 16.67 -1.62
N PRO A 119 -13.06 17.34 -2.78
CA PRO A 119 -12.36 18.62 -3.01
C PRO A 119 -12.79 19.74 -2.06
N LEU A 120 -14.06 19.82 -1.67
CA LEU A 120 -14.54 20.82 -0.72
C LEU A 120 -14.14 20.45 0.71
N LEU A 121 -14.25 19.17 1.07
CA LEU A 121 -13.88 18.66 2.38
C LEU A 121 -12.39 18.86 2.68
N ARG A 122 -11.49 18.67 1.71
CA ARG A 122 -10.05 18.95 1.90
C ARG A 122 -9.76 20.43 2.07
N LEU A 123 -10.54 21.32 1.44
CA LEU A 123 -10.35 22.77 1.58
C LEU A 123 -10.83 23.22 2.96
N ALA A 124 -11.98 22.71 3.40
CA ALA A 124 -12.48 22.97 4.75
C ALA A 124 -11.57 22.39 5.84
N GLN A 125 -10.93 21.24 5.59
CA GLN A 125 -10.11 20.52 6.56
C GLN A 125 -8.82 20.01 5.90
N PRO A 126 -7.76 20.84 5.81
CA PRO A 126 -6.53 20.50 5.07
C PRO A 126 -5.84 19.21 5.54
N GLY A 127 -5.99 18.83 6.82
CA GLY A 127 -5.45 17.60 7.41
C GLY A 127 -6.41 16.41 7.40
N LEU A 128 -7.52 16.47 6.67
CA LEU A 128 -8.61 15.50 6.77
C LEU A 128 -8.15 14.06 6.61
N VAL A 129 -7.49 13.76 5.49
CA VAL A 129 -7.12 12.40 5.11
C VAL A 129 -6.11 11.80 6.07
N LEU A 130 -5.24 12.62 6.68
CA LEU A 130 -4.26 12.17 7.67
C LEU A 130 -4.88 11.70 9.00
N ARG A 131 -6.16 12.03 9.25
CA ARG A 131 -6.91 11.56 10.43
C ARG A 131 -7.74 10.31 10.15
N TRP A 132 -7.80 9.86 8.89
CA TRP A 132 -8.47 8.62 8.55
C TRP A 132 -7.68 7.40 9.03
N PRO A 133 -8.33 6.23 9.19
CA PRO A 133 -7.65 5.01 9.55
C PRO A 133 -6.48 4.69 8.61
N VAL A 134 -5.39 4.13 9.15
CA VAL A 134 -4.21 3.78 8.33
C VAL A 134 -4.61 2.85 7.18
N ILE A 135 -5.52 1.90 7.41
CA ILE A 135 -6.00 1.00 6.35
C ILE A 135 -6.67 1.74 5.18
N ALA A 136 -7.43 2.80 5.46
CA ALA A 136 -8.00 3.66 4.44
C ALA A 136 -6.92 4.41 3.66
N LEU A 137 -5.93 4.99 4.35
CA LEU A 137 -4.78 5.64 3.70
C LEU A 137 -4.04 4.69 2.76
N LEU A 138 -3.76 3.47 3.21
CA LEU A 138 -3.08 2.47 2.40
C LEU A 138 -3.90 2.08 1.15
N ALA A 139 -5.22 1.93 1.29
CA ALA A 139 -6.10 1.62 0.17
C ALA A 139 -6.11 2.75 -0.87
N LEU A 140 -6.15 4.01 -0.42
CA LEU A 140 -6.12 5.19 -1.29
C LEU A 140 -4.77 5.35 -2.01
N ILE A 141 -3.64 5.20 -1.30
CA ILE A 141 -2.30 5.33 -1.88
C ILE A 141 -2.03 4.24 -2.93
N ARG A 142 -2.61 3.05 -2.77
CA ARG A 142 -2.45 1.94 -3.72
C ARG A 142 -3.22 2.15 -5.02
N GLN A 143 -4.18 3.08 -5.07
CA GLN A 143 -4.87 3.40 -6.31
C GLN A 143 -3.91 4.02 -7.30
N ALA A 144 -3.84 3.50 -8.54
CA ALA A 144 -2.92 4.01 -9.56
C ALA A 144 -3.26 5.44 -10.02
N ASP A 145 -4.50 5.87 -9.80
CA ASP A 145 -5.04 7.21 -10.04
C ASP A 145 -5.11 8.06 -8.77
N ALA A 146 -4.41 7.67 -7.69
CA ALA A 146 -4.26 8.50 -6.51
C ALA A 146 -3.70 9.89 -6.89
N PRO A 147 -4.38 10.98 -6.50
CA PRO A 147 -4.00 12.31 -6.95
C PRO A 147 -2.74 12.82 -6.25
N ASP A 148 -1.94 13.63 -6.93
CA ASP A 148 -0.66 14.16 -6.42
C ASP A 148 -0.79 14.91 -5.09
N TRP A 149 -1.93 15.57 -4.84
CA TRP A 149 -2.16 16.26 -3.56
C TRP A 149 -2.20 15.26 -2.40
N LEU A 150 -2.76 14.07 -2.61
CA LEU A 150 -2.84 13.03 -1.60
C LEU A 150 -1.45 12.48 -1.31
N LEU A 151 -0.69 12.16 -2.36
CA LEU A 151 0.68 11.64 -2.23
C LEU A 151 1.61 12.62 -1.49
N ARG A 152 1.50 13.91 -1.81
CA ARG A 152 2.24 14.98 -1.10
C ARG A 152 1.79 15.13 0.35
N GLN A 153 0.50 14.99 0.62
CA GLN A 153 -0.02 15.12 1.98
C GLN A 153 0.44 13.97 2.88
N VAL A 154 0.37 12.71 2.39
CA VAL A 154 0.78 11.53 3.16
C VAL A 154 2.29 11.42 3.35
N GLN A 155 3.10 12.18 2.59
CA GLN A 155 4.54 12.29 2.80
C GLN A 155 4.88 12.68 4.27
N ALA A 156 4.07 13.53 4.90
CA ALA A 156 4.29 13.95 6.29
C ALA A 156 3.79 12.93 7.33
N HIS A 157 3.22 11.81 6.91
CA HIS A 157 2.62 10.83 7.81
C HIS A 157 3.69 10.02 8.58
N ARG A 158 3.53 9.87 9.89
CA ARG A 158 4.53 9.24 10.76
C ARG A 158 4.64 7.72 10.61
N SER A 159 3.61 7.06 10.10
CA SER A 159 3.62 5.60 9.91
C SER A 159 4.57 5.19 8.79
N VAL A 160 5.54 4.33 9.12
CA VAL A 160 6.46 3.71 8.16
C VAL A 160 5.70 2.90 7.11
N GLU A 161 4.59 2.27 7.48
CA GLU A 161 3.76 1.48 6.56
C GLU A 161 3.19 2.36 5.44
N VAL A 162 2.72 3.57 5.80
CA VAL A 162 2.24 4.57 4.84
C VAL A 162 3.38 5.04 3.93
N GLN A 163 4.58 5.27 4.48
CA GLN A 163 5.75 5.66 3.68
C GLN A 163 6.22 4.54 2.72
N VAL A 164 6.12 3.28 3.14
CA VAL A 164 6.40 2.11 2.29
C VAL A 164 5.38 1.99 1.15
N ALA A 165 4.10 2.20 1.44
CA ALA A 165 3.04 2.23 0.43
C ALA A 165 3.28 3.38 -0.57
N LEU A 166 3.64 4.57 -0.07
CA LEU A 166 3.98 5.72 -0.89
C LEU A 166 5.19 5.42 -1.80
N ALA A 167 6.29 4.89 -1.25
CA ALA A 167 7.47 4.52 -2.04
C ALA A 167 7.18 3.47 -3.13
N SER A 168 6.19 2.59 -2.88
CA SER A 168 5.74 1.54 -3.79
C SER A 168 4.71 2.02 -4.81
N HIS A 169 4.22 3.26 -4.71
CA HIS A 169 3.19 3.78 -5.59
C HIS A 169 3.71 3.83 -7.05
N PRO A 170 2.97 3.31 -8.05
CA PRO A 170 3.48 3.15 -9.41
C PRO A 170 3.91 4.48 -10.03
N ARG A 171 3.11 5.54 -9.86
CA ARG A 171 3.35 6.87 -10.44
C ARG A 171 3.90 7.86 -9.42
N LEU A 172 4.82 7.42 -8.57
CA LEU A 172 5.42 8.27 -7.53
C LEU A 172 6.10 9.49 -8.17
N PRO A 173 5.72 10.74 -7.82
CA PRO A 173 6.38 11.94 -8.31
C PRO A 173 7.88 11.94 -7.98
N LYS A 174 8.71 12.44 -8.91
CA LYS A 174 10.17 12.49 -8.76
C LYS A 174 10.62 13.18 -7.45
N ALA A 175 10.01 14.31 -7.11
CA ALA A 175 10.32 15.04 -5.88
C ALA A 175 10.08 14.19 -4.61
N LEU A 176 9.05 13.34 -4.61
CA LEU A 176 8.80 12.42 -3.49
C LEU A 176 9.80 11.27 -3.48
N ALA A 177 10.20 10.74 -4.64
CA ALA A 177 11.26 9.74 -4.72
C ALA A 177 12.60 10.27 -4.17
N ASP A 178 12.95 11.52 -4.47
CA ASP A 178 14.16 12.18 -3.96
C ASP A 178 14.14 12.25 -2.43
N VAL A 179 13.01 12.68 -1.83
CA VAL A 179 12.85 12.73 -0.37
C VAL A 179 12.90 11.34 0.26
N LEU A 180 12.17 10.37 -0.31
CA LEU A 180 12.09 9.02 0.24
C LEU A 180 13.40 8.24 0.09
N SER A 181 14.28 8.62 -0.85
CA SER A 181 15.60 8.02 -1.03
C SER A 181 16.55 8.22 0.15
N VAL A 182 16.29 9.22 1.01
CA VAL A 182 17.08 9.52 2.22
C VAL A 182 16.28 9.29 3.50
N HIS A 183 15.14 8.60 3.40
CA HIS A 183 14.27 8.32 4.55
C HIS A 183 15.01 7.50 5.62
N PRO A 184 14.82 7.77 6.92
CA PRO A 184 15.54 7.08 8.00
C PRO A 184 15.31 5.55 8.01
N ALA A 185 14.08 5.12 7.71
CA ALA A 185 13.76 3.70 7.59
C ALA A 185 14.34 3.12 6.29
N TRP A 186 15.26 2.16 6.42
CA TRP A 186 15.87 1.44 5.28
C TRP A 186 14.83 0.79 4.36
N LEU A 187 13.71 0.34 4.92
CA LEU A 187 12.63 -0.32 4.18
C LEU A 187 12.02 0.59 3.10
N VAL A 188 11.91 1.89 3.41
CA VAL A 188 11.42 2.90 2.46
C VAL A 188 12.45 3.14 1.36
N ARG A 189 13.73 3.28 1.72
CA ARG A 189 14.84 3.44 0.75
C ARG A 189 14.97 2.23 -0.17
N ALA A 190 14.80 1.01 0.35
CA ALA A 190 14.81 -0.22 -0.43
C ALA A 190 13.67 -0.28 -1.45
N ARG A 191 12.48 0.25 -1.11
CA ARG A 191 11.36 0.37 -2.06
C ARG A 191 11.68 1.35 -3.18
N ILE A 192 12.32 2.48 -2.87
CA ILE A 192 12.82 3.39 -3.90
C ILE A 192 13.85 2.68 -4.77
N ALA A 193 14.85 2.02 -4.17
CA ALA A 193 15.90 1.28 -4.89
C ALA A 193 15.36 0.20 -5.84
N ALA A 194 14.22 -0.42 -5.53
CA ALA A 194 13.60 -1.45 -6.37
C ALA A 194 12.81 -0.91 -7.58
N ARG A 195 12.59 0.42 -7.70
CA ARG A 195 11.76 0.98 -8.79
C ARG A 195 12.45 0.87 -10.15
N PRO A 196 11.80 0.38 -11.22
CA PRO A 196 12.46 0.14 -12.51
C PRO A 196 13.14 1.39 -13.08
N GLU A 197 12.48 2.54 -13.02
CA GLU A 197 13.01 3.81 -13.48
C GLU A 197 13.53 4.64 -12.29
N LEU A 198 14.85 4.63 -12.09
CA LEU A 198 15.52 5.49 -11.13
C LEU A 198 16.47 6.47 -11.83
N PRO A 199 16.46 7.77 -11.48
CA PRO A 199 17.51 8.68 -11.90
C PRO A 199 18.90 8.14 -11.48
N ALA A 200 19.89 8.29 -12.36
CA ALA A 200 21.25 7.77 -12.15
C ALA A 200 21.87 8.27 -10.82
N ASP A 201 21.56 9.49 -10.40
CA ASP A 201 22.07 10.08 -9.16
C ASP A 201 21.52 9.36 -7.92
N LEU A 202 20.23 9.03 -7.91
CA LEU A 202 19.61 8.26 -6.83
C LEU A 202 20.13 6.83 -6.82
N LEU A 203 20.31 6.22 -8.00
CA LEU A 203 20.85 4.87 -8.11
C LEU A 203 22.26 4.81 -7.53
N ARG A 204 23.14 5.75 -7.90
CA ARG A 204 24.52 5.85 -7.37
C ARG A 204 24.55 6.03 -5.85
N ARG A 205 23.61 6.81 -5.30
CA ARG A 205 23.47 6.98 -3.84
C ARG A 205 23.08 5.66 -3.16
N LEU A 206 22.02 5.02 -3.65
CA LEU A 206 21.46 3.80 -3.05
C LEU A 206 22.37 2.58 -3.27
N LEU A 207 23.22 2.59 -4.30
CA LEU A 207 24.27 1.61 -4.53
C LEU A 207 25.26 1.52 -3.36
N HIS A 208 25.48 2.64 -2.66
CA HIS A 208 26.38 2.75 -1.51
C HIS A 208 25.62 3.03 -0.21
N ASP A 209 24.32 2.69 -0.15
CA ASP A 209 23.52 2.85 1.06
C ASP A 209 24.17 2.07 2.22
N PRO A 210 24.20 2.61 3.45
CA PRO A 210 24.76 1.89 4.59
C PRO A 210 24.05 0.56 4.86
N ASP A 211 22.77 0.44 4.54
CA ASP A 211 21.97 -0.76 4.77
C ASP A 211 22.10 -1.77 3.61
N ASP A 212 22.46 -3.01 3.94
CA ASP A 212 22.69 -4.07 2.95
C ASP A 212 21.41 -4.49 2.22
N SER A 213 20.24 -4.31 2.83
CA SER A 213 18.95 -4.66 2.22
C SER A 213 18.54 -3.64 1.16
N VAL A 214 18.99 -2.39 1.29
CA VAL A 214 18.85 -1.38 0.21
C VAL A 214 19.77 -1.74 -0.96
N ARG A 215 21.03 -2.07 -0.70
CA ARG A 215 21.98 -2.49 -1.75
C ARG A 215 21.55 -3.80 -2.43
N LEU A 216 20.93 -4.72 -1.68
CA LEU A 216 20.29 -5.93 -2.20
C LEU A 216 19.15 -5.62 -3.17
N ALA A 217 18.31 -4.63 -2.84
CA ALA A 217 17.26 -4.17 -3.73
C ALA A 217 17.84 -3.60 -5.03
N VAL A 218 18.96 -2.86 -4.96
CA VAL A 218 19.68 -2.40 -6.15
C VAL A 218 20.21 -3.59 -6.98
N ALA A 219 20.86 -4.57 -6.35
CA ALA A 219 21.40 -5.76 -7.02
C ALA A 219 20.32 -6.66 -7.67
N SER A 220 19.08 -6.56 -7.21
CA SER A 220 17.93 -7.29 -7.77
C SER A 220 17.38 -6.64 -9.04
N ARG A 221 17.84 -5.44 -9.42
CA ARG A 221 17.34 -4.72 -10.58
C ARG A 221 17.84 -5.35 -11.88
N PRO A 222 16.97 -5.54 -12.89
CA PRO A 222 17.44 -5.81 -14.24
C PRO A 222 18.15 -4.57 -14.81
N GLY A 223 19.06 -4.78 -15.77
CA GLY A 223 19.66 -3.67 -16.54
C GLY A 223 20.72 -2.83 -15.84
N LEU A 224 21.28 -3.26 -14.70
CA LEU A 224 22.42 -2.56 -14.08
C LEU A 224 23.61 -2.44 -15.05
N GLY A 225 24.24 -1.27 -15.07
CA GLY A 225 25.44 -0.99 -15.86
C GLY A 225 26.67 -1.77 -15.37
N THR A 226 27.71 -1.85 -16.21
CA THR A 226 28.95 -2.58 -15.90
C THR A 226 29.64 -2.06 -14.64
N ALA A 227 29.67 -0.73 -14.44
CA ALA A 227 30.26 -0.09 -13.26
C ALA A 227 29.49 -0.42 -11.97
N GLU A 228 28.16 -0.39 -12.01
CA GLU A 228 27.29 -0.71 -10.86
C GLU A 228 27.46 -2.18 -10.46
N ARG A 229 27.49 -3.09 -11.43
CA ARG A 229 27.76 -4.51 -11.23
C ARG A 229 29.14 -4.76 -10.64
N ALA A 230 30.16 -4.05 -11.11
CA ALA A 230 31.53 -4.17 -10.59
C ALA A 230 31.65 -3.67 -9.15
N SER A 231 30.89 -2.64 -8.78
CA SER A 231 30.80 -2.15 -7.39
C SER A 231 30.13 -3.20 -6.49
N LEU A 232 28.93 -3.66 -6.85
CA LEU A 232 28.18 -4.68 -6.09
C LEU A 232 28.88 -6.04 -6.03
N GLY A 233 29.69 -6.38 -7.03
CA GLY A 233 30.53 -7.58 -7.01
C GLY A 233 31.59 -7.57 -5.90
N ARG A 234 31.95 -6.39 -5.39
CA ARG A 234 32.87 -6.18 -4.26
C ARG A 234 32.14 -5.79 -2.96
N ASP A 235 30.80 -5.86 -2.95
CA ASP A 235 30.00 -5.50 -1.77
C ASP A 235 30.41 -6.35 -0.56
N PRO A 236 30.49 -5.79 0.66
CA PRO A 236 30.80 -6.59 1.86
C PRO A 236 29.76 -7.69 2.15
N SER A 237 28.50 -7.52 1.72
CA SER A 237 27.43 -8.49 1.94
C SER A 237 27.45 -9.60 0.90
N ARG A 238 27.59 -10.84 1.36
CA ARG A 238 27.51 -12.04 0.50
C ARG A 238 26.14 -12.18 -0.17
N PHE A 239 25.07 -11.73 0.48
CA PHE A 239 23.73 -11.77 -0.09
C PHE A 239 23.62 -10.86 -1.31
N VAL A 240 24.17 -9.65 -1.23
CA VAL A 240 24.21 -8.70 -2.35
C VAL A 240 24.98 -9.28 -3.53
N GLN A 241 26.16 -9.85 -3.28
CA GLN A 241 26.97 -10.52 -4.32
C GLN A 241 26.21 -11.70 -4.97
N GLN A 242 25.53 -12.52 -4.17
CA GLN A 242 24.79 -13.68 -4.66
C GLN A 242 23.58 -13.27 -5.50
N THR A 243 22.79 -12.31 -5.03
CA THR A 243 21.64 -11.78 -5.76
C THR A 243 22.08 -11.17 -7.09
N LEU A 244 23.16 -10.39 -7.11
CA LEU A 244 23.70 -9.85 -8.36
C LEU A 244 24.02 -10.94 -9.39
N ARG A 245 24.61 -12.06 -8.95
CA ARG A 245 24.90 -13.20 -9.82
C ARG A 245 23.61 -13.82 -10.37
N GLN A 246 22.60 -14.02 -9.53
CA GLN A 246 21.32 -14.59 -9.93
C GLN A 246 20.60 -13.71 -10.96
N THR A 247 20.56 -12.40 -10.75
CA THR A 247 19.97 -11.44 -11.70
C THR A 247 20.71 -11.44 -13.03
N ARG A 248 22.04 -11.65 -13.04
CA ARG A 248 22.83 -11.76 -14.27
C ARG A 248 22.43 -12.98 -15.09
N TYR A 249 22.25 -14.14 -14.47
CA TYR A 249 21.83 -15.35 -15.20
C TYR A 249 20.43 -15.19 -15.79
N ALA A 250 19.48 -14.64 -15.03
CA ALA A 250 18.13 -14.40 -15.50
C ALA A 250 18.03 -13.44 -16.71
N ALA A 251 19.02 -12.56 -16.91
CA ALA A 251 19.04 -11.63 -18.04
C ALA A 251 19.75 -12.18 -19.30
N VAL A 252 20.42 -13.33 -19.20
CA VAL A 252 21.11 -13.99 -20.34
C VAL A 252 20.19 -15.03 -21.00
N ASP A 253 19.20 -15.55 -20.27
CA ASP A 253 18.30 -16.63 -20.69
C ASP A 253 16.96 -16.13 -21.32
N THR A 254 16.85 -14.83 -21.64
CA THR A 254 15.68 -14.19 -22.30
C THR A 254 16.12 -13.35 -23.48
#